data_AF-A0A4D4LMJ0-F1
#
_entry.id   AF-A0A4D4LMJ0-F1
#
_cell.length_a   1.000
_cell.length_b   1.000
_cell.length_c   1.000
_cell.angle_alpha   90.00
_cell.angle_beta   90.00
_cell.angle_gamma   90.00
#
_symmetry.space_group_name_H-M   'P 1'
#
loop_
_entity.id
_entity.type
_entity.pdbx_description
1 polymer ?
#
loop_
_entity_poly.entity_id
_entity_poly.type
_entity_poly.pdbx_seq_one_letter_code
_entity_poly.pdbx_strand_id
1 'polypeptide(L)'
;MDGGTARRIIREQNQAAPELAQSAQQQLRPVVAARGREAKKVAATLAPWVGRGLTFMGRTKPEARRALVDACKWVVTHHNTPMDLGWPLEGADGYPLISDGPEVFNYMAWDRIRNPELFERREFSTQAEFDGPAQAVLDYLDIISERCQRKFRVRELVLDVPGQVHPPRHARVNEGMLARLLAEDIAELIEAGEALETSSAIRVPAVDAWQREWSEALSGLQEVSAVDAWQWQASKVLAGLTAEVSAGFSAFPRGSLSWKSHPLVADPDALSRAYLSLSLGYLKEVQERMPDYAEASGQEPRVSMNISGNTIYGGQFAAQIANIDSTIAGVAQQGSHEVADALKALEQAVLSQGGLDEEQRRDLLDNVSYLAEAAQTPPEQRNRGILRSILSALNVAAASGSDLRHALDNWTGVLHGLLP
;
A
#
# COMPACT_ATOMS: atom_id res chain seq x y z
N MET A 1 -10.13 -19.93 23.87
CA MET A 1 -10.14 -20.86 22.72
C MET A 1 -9.59 -22.19 23.20
N ASP A 2 -10.27 -23.32 22.95
CA ASP A 2 -9.68 -24.62 23.31
C ASP A 2 -8.54 -24.99 22.35
N GLY A 3 -7.56 -25.74 22.85
CA GLY A 3 -6.38 -26.10 22.06
C GLY A 3 -6.65 -27.10 20.92
N GLY A 4 -7.87 -27.65 20.81
CA GLY A 4 -8.26 -28.57 19.74
C GLY A 4 -8.66 -27.84 18.47
N THR A 5 -9.40 -26.75 18.63
CA THR A 5 -9.85 -25.88 17.53
C THR A 5 -8.67 -25.20 16.84
N ALA A 6 -7.71 -24.70 17.63
CA ALA A 6 -6.47 -24.11 17.10
C ALA A 6 -5.65 -25.11 16.25
N ARG A 7 -5.53 -26.38 16.69
CA ARG A 7 -4.76 -27.40 15.95
C ARG A 7 -5.44 -27.84 14.65
N ARG A 8 -6.78 -27.89 14.63
CA ARG A 8 -7.53 -28.21 13.41
C ARG A 8 -7.37 -27.09 12.37
N ILE A 9 -7.46 -25.83 12.81
CA ILE A 9 -7.26 -24.66 11.96
C ILE A 9 -5.82 -24.64 11.40
N ILE A 10 -4.80 -24.89 12.22
CA ILE A 10 -3.40 -24.99 11.76
C ILE A 10 -3.20 -26.13 10.74
N ARG A 11 -3.91 -27.25 10.90
CA ARG A 11 -3.83 -28.37 9.94
C ARG A 11 -4.50 -28.02 8.60
N GLU A 12 -5.66 -27.37 8.62
CA GLU A 12 -6.36 -26.93 7.40
C GLU A 12 -5.59 -25.79 6.71
N GLN A 13 -4.95 -24.88 7.46
CA GLN A 13 -4.07 -23.81 6.96
C GLN A 13 -2.84 -24.34 6.19
N ASN A 14 -2.18 -25.37 6.73
CA ASN A 14 -1.03 -25.98 6.07
C ASN A 14 -1.40 -26.76 4.79
N GLN A 15 -2.68 -27.02 4.55
CA GLN A 15 -3.14 -27.70 3.33
C GLN A 15 -3.42 -26.74 2.16
N ALA A 16 -3.76 -25.47 2.41
CA ALA A 16 -4.13 -24.51 1.37
C ALA A 16 -2.95 -23.73 0.77
N ALA A 17 -1.90 -23.47 1.55
CA ALA A 17 -0.70 -22.75 1.09
C ALA A 17 -0.01 -23.36 -0.16
N PRO A 18 0.08 -24.70 -0.31
CA PRO A 18 0.62 -25.32 -1.51
C PRO A 18 -0.16 -25.01 -2.79
N GLU A 19 -1.48 -24.86 -2.71
CA GLU A 19 -2.36 -24.65 -3.88
C GLU A 19 -2.21 -23.24 -4.45
N LEU A 20 -2.10 -22.22 -3.58
CA LEU A 20 -1.89 -20.82 -4.00
C LEU A 20 -0.49 -20.61 -4.59
N ALA A 21 0.54 -21.19 -3.96
CA ALA A 21 1.90 -21.17 -4.51
C ALA A 21 1.96 -21.87 -5.88
N GLN A 22 1.20 -22.96 -6.05
CA GLN A 22 1.08 -23.67 -7.33
C GLN A 22 0.35 -22.84 -8.40
N SER A 23 -0.69 -22.08 -8.03
CA SER A 23 -1.40 -21.18 -8.96
C SER A 23 -0.52 -20.04 -9.47
N ALA A 24 0.18 -19.33 -8.55
CA ALA A 24 1.14 -18.30 -8.92
C ALA A 24 2.28 -18.86 -9.80
N GLN A 25 2.74 -20.08 -9.49
CA GLN A 25 3.73 -20.78 -10.31
C GLN A 25 3.21 -21.06 -11.73
N GLN A 26 1.95 -21.48 -11.89
CA GLN A 26 1.37 -21.73 -13.21
C GLN A 26 1.32 -20.46 -14.06
N GLN A 27 1.03 -19.31 -13.45
CA GLN A 27 0.96 -18.02 -14.15
C GLN A 27 2.35 -17.46 -14.54
N LEU A 28 3.36 -17.60 -13.67
CA LEU A 28 4.70 -17.04 -13.92
C LEU A 28 5.59 -17.91 -14.81
N ARG A 29 5.38 -19.23 -14.82
CA ARG A 29 6.17 -20.18 -15.60
C ARG A 29 6.29 -19.86 -17.10
N PRO A 30 5.22 -19.51 -17.85
CA PRO A 30 5.35 -19.19 -19.27
C PRO A 30 6.18 -17.92 -19.51
N VAL A 31 6.05 -16.91 -18.64
CA VAL A 31 6.77 -15.63 -18.74
C VAL A 31 8.28 -15.84 -18.55
N VAL A 32 8.67 -16.56 -17.49
CA VAL A 32 10.09 -16.83 -17.20
C VAL A 32 10.71 -17.73 -18.27
N ALA A 33 9.96 -18.74 -18.75
CA ALA A 33 10.44 -19.60 -19.83
C ALA A 33 10.60 -18.83 -21.15
N ALA A 34 9.73 -17.87 -21.45
CA ALA A 34 9.87 -17.00 -22.62
C ALA A 34 11.13 -16.14 -22.53
N ARG A 35 11.38 -15.54 -21.37
CA ARG A 35 12.56 -14.71 -21.10
C ARG A 35 13.87 -15.50 -21.20
N GLY A 36 13.92 -16.72 -20.66
CA GLY A 36 15.08 -17.60 -20.81
C GLY A 36 15.37 -18.03 -22.25
N ARG A 37 14.34 -18.15 -23.10
CA ARG A 37 14.51 -18.40 -24.54
C ARG A 37 15.02 -17.17 -25.27
N GLU A 38 14.56 -15.98 -24.88
CA GLU A 38 14.99 -14.72 -25.46
C GLU A 38 16.47 -14.43 -25.15
N ALA A 39 16.89 -14.60 -23.89
CA ALA A 39 18.30 -14.51 -23.49
C ALA A 39 19.21 -15.41 -24.34
N LYS A 40 18.78 -16.66 -24.58
CA LYS A 40 19.49 -17.62 -25.44
C LYS A 40 19.60 -17.16 -26.89
N LYS A 41 18.54 -16.54 -27.44
CA LYS A 41 18.56 -15.99 -28.80
C LYS A 41 19.57 -14.84 -28.88
N VAL A 42 19.55 -13.93 -27.91
CA VAL A 42 20.49 -12.80 -27.84
C VAL A 42 21.93 -13.31 -27.74
N ALA A 43 22.20 -14.28 -26.85
CA ALA A 43 23.52 -14.89 -26.72
C ALA A 43 23.99 -15.53 -28.03
N ALA A 44 23.11 -16.24 -28.75
CA ALA A 44 23.43 -16.85 -30.03
C ALA A 44 23.79 -15.84 -31.14
N THR A 45 23.32 -14.59 -31.04
CA THR A 45 23.71 -13.52 -31.98
C THR A 45 25.10 -12.96 -31.69
N LEU A 46 25.53 -13.00 -30.43
CA LEU A 46 26.82 -12.45 -29.98
C LEU A 46 27.94 -13.50 -30.03
N ALA A 47 27.64 -14.76 -29.72
CA ALA A 47 28.61 -15.85 -29.62
C ALA A 47 29.53 -16.06 -30.85
N PRO A 48 29.06 -15.91 -32.11
CA PRO A 48 29.92 -16.08 -33.28
C PRO A 48 31.06 -15.05 -33.39
N TRP A 49 30.95 -13.93 -32.67
CA TRP A 49 31.89 -12.80 -32.75
C TRP A 49 33.01 -12.88 -31.71
N VAL A 50 32.83 -13.65 -30.64
CA VAL A 50 33.86 -13.83 -29.61
C VAL A 50 34.94 -14.79 -30.10
N GLY A 51 36.20 -14.38 -29.99
CA GLY A 51 37.37 -15.21 -30.37
C GLY A 51 37.56 -15.45 -31.86
N ARG A 52 36.74 -14.85 -32.74
CA ARG A 52 36.98 -14.80 -34.20
C ARG A 52 37.54 -13.44 -34.55
N GLY A 53 38.52 -13.36 -35.46
CA GLY A 53 39.07 -12.08 -35.91
C GLY A 53 37.97 -11.08 -36.34
N LEU A 54 37.73 -10.08 -35.48
CA LEU A 54 36.66 -9.08 -35.61
C LEU A 54 37.03 -7.94 -36.53
N THR A 55 38.31 -7.83 -36.87
CA THR A 55 38.84 -6.70 -37.60
C THR A 55 38.93 -7.03 -39.09
N PHE A 56 38.27 -6.21 -39.90
CA PHE A 56 38.58 -6.09 -41.32
C PHE A 56 39.29 -4.76 -41.49
N MET A 57 40.55 -4.78 -41.93
CA MET A 57 41.41 -3.59 -42.02
C MET A 57 41.52 -2.81 -40.69
N GLY A 58 41.67 -3.52 -39.57
CA GLY A 58 41.83 -2.89 -38.25
C GLY A 58 40.57 -2.28 -37.64
N ARG A 59 39.40 -2.42 -38.29
CA ARG A 59 38.11 -1.94 -37.75
C ARG A 59 37.17 -3.09 -37.41
N THR A 60 36.47 -2.97 -36.29
CA THR A 60 35.42 -3.90 -35.88
C THR A 60 34.33 -3.98 -36.94
N LYS A 61 33.95 -5.19 -37.33
CA LYS A 61 32.81 -5.40 -38.24
C LYS A 61 31.53 -4.77 -37.68
N PRO A 62 30.76 -3.99 -38.47
CA PRO A 62 29.54 -3.33 -38.02
C PRO A 62 28.50 -4.29 -37.41
N GLU A 63 28.44 -5.52 -37.91
CA GLU A 63 27.51 -6.55 -37.44
C GLU A 63 27.85 -7.05 -36.03
N ALA A 64 29.14 -7.23 -35.72
CA ALA A 64 29.61 -7.62 -34.40
C ALA A 64 29.28 -6.55 -33.35
N ARG A 65 29.50 -5.29 -33.72
CA ARG A 65 29.16 -4.14 -32.90
C ARG A 65 27.66 -4.03 -32.64
N ARG A 66 26.84 -4.22 -33.68
CA ARG A 66 25.38 -4.20 -33.56
C ARG A 66 24.89 -5.32 -32.63
N ALA A 67 25.41 -6.54 -32.78
CA ALA A 67 25.06 -7.66 -31.92
C ALA A 67 25.40 -7.38 -30.43
N LEU A 68 26.56 -6.77 -30.15
CA LEU A 68 26.93 -6.38 -28.78
C LEU A 68 26.01 -5.29 -28.23
N VAL A 69 25.70 -4.26 -29.02
CA VAL A 69 24.79 -3.17 -28.61
C VAL A 69 23.38 -3.70 -28.33
N ASP A 70 22.86 -4.55 -29.21
CA ASP A 70 21.52 -5.15 -29.05
C ASP A 70 21.47 -6.04 -27.80
N ALA A 71 22.53 -6.80 -27.52
CA ALA A 71 22.64 -7.60 -26.31
C ALA A 71 22.70 -6.73 -25.03
N CYS A 72 23.48 -5.65 -25.04
CA CYS A 72 23.51 -4.70 -23.92
C CYS A 72 22.16 -4.00 -23.72
N LYS A 73 21.49 -3.57 -24.79
CA LYS A 73 20.14 -2.99 -24.72
C LYS A 73 19.15 -3.99 -24.15
N TRP A 74 19.23 -5.25 -24.56
CA TRP A 74 18.38 -6.31 -24.00
C TRP A 74 18.61 -6.46 -22.50
N VAL A 75 19.86 -6.55 -22.05
CA VAL A 75 20.23 -6.63 -20.63
C VAL A 75 19.68 -5.45 -19.85
N VAL A 76 19.88 -4.22 -20.31
CA VAL A 76 19.41 -2.99 -19.64
C VAL A 76 17.89 -2.90 -19.61
N THR A 77 17.20 -3.27 -20.70
CA THR A 77 15.73 -3.21 -20.78
C THR A 77 15.08 -4.21 -19.83
N HIS A 78 15.74 -5.33 -19.55
CA HIS A 78 15.19 -6.39 -18.74
C HIS A 78 15.73 -6.39 -17.29
N HIS A 79 16.86 -5.74 -17.00
CA HIS A 79 17.49 -5.71 -15.66
C HIS A 79 17.90 -4.28 -15.29
N ASN A 80 17.26 -3.73 -14.25
CA ASN A 80 17.22 -2.28 -14.02
C ASN A 80 18.32 -1.73 -13.07
N THR A 81 19.19 -2.54 -12.44
CA THR A 81 20.16 -2.02 -11.45
C THR A 81 21.53 -2.73 -11.36
N PRO A 82 22.62 -1.98 -11.02
CA PRO A 82 23.98 -2.51 -10.80
C PRO A 82 24.18 -3.28 -9.48
N MET A 83 23.23 -3.22 -8.55
CA MET A 83 23.30 -4.00 -7.30
C MET A 83 22.94 -5.47 -7.50
N ASP A 84 22.48 -5.85 -8.69
CA ASP A 84 21.96 -7.20 -8.92
C ASP A 84 23.04 -8.29 -8.99
N LEU A 85 24.31 -7.86 -8.98
CA LEU A 85 25.48 -8.72 -9.23
C LEU A 85 26.58 -8.54 -8.20
N GLY A 86 26.31 -7.86 -7.09
CA GLY A 86 27.22 -7.80 -5.94
C GLY A 86 27.31 -9.11 -5.15
N TRP A 87 27.05 -10.27 -5.76
CA TRP A 87 27.27 -11.56 -5.13
C TRP A 87 28.71 -12.01 -5.42
N PRO A 88 29.50 -12.42 -4.41
CA PRO A 88 30.59 -13.33 -4.69
C PRO A 88 29.98 -14.59 -5.33
N LEU A 89 30.56 -15.05 -6.43
CA LEU A 89 30.25 -16.38 -6.95
C LEU A 89 30.58 -17.36 -5.80
N GLU A 90 29.56 -17.91 -5.14
CA GLU A 90 29.78 -19.01 -4.20
C GLU A 90 29.94 -20.29 -5.02
N GLY A 91 31.00 -21.04 -4.70
CA GLY A 91 31.19 -22.38 -5.25
C GLY A 91 30.04 -23.31 -4.86
N ALA A 92 29.96 -24.48 -5.49
CA ALA A 92 28.93 -25.50 -5.22
C ALA A 92 28.91 -26.00 -3.74
N ASP A 93 29.88 -25.57 -2.95
CA ASP A 93 30.21 -25.89 -1.57
C ASP A 93 29.91 -24.76 -0.56
N GLY A 94 29.35 -23.62 -1.00
CA GLY A 94 28.80 -22.59 -0.10
C GLY A 94 29.83 -21.70 0.60
N TYR A 95 31.06 -21.61 0.07
CA TYR A 95 32.04 -20.61 0.47
C TYR A 95 32.18 -19.51 -0.60
N PRO A 96 32.40 -18.23 -0.22
CA PRO A 96 32.68 -17.17 -1.18
C PRO A 96 34.00 -17.46 -1.91
N LEU A 97 34.01 -17.46 -3.25
CA LEU A 97 35.23 -17.50 -4.07
C LEU A 97 36.00 -16.16 -3.98
N ILE A 98 36.34 -15.71 -2.78
CA ILE A 98 37.24 -14.59 -2.54
C ILE A 98 38.51 -15.15 -1.88
N SER A 99 39.25 -15.94 -2.63
CA SER A 99 40.69 -16.09 -2.40
C SER A 99 41.36 -16.50 -3.71
N ASP A 100 42.10 -15.54 -4.28
CA ASP A 100 43.23 -15.72 -5.19
C ASP A 100 42.98 -16.20 -6.64
N GLY A 101 42.10 -15.50 -7.37
CA GLY A 101 42.00 -15.60 -8.83
C GLY A 101 41.76 -14.23 -9.51
N PRO A 102 42.28 -13.99 -10.73
CA PRO A 102 42.22 -12.69 -11.38
C PRO A 102 40.89 -12.50 -12.11
N GLU A 103 39.78 -12.29 -11.40
CA GLU A 103 38.53 -11.88 -12.06
C GLU A 103 37.60 -11.15 -11.08
N VAL A 104 38.03 -9.94 -10.74
CA VAL A 104 37.11 -8.85 -10.44
C VAL A 104 36.21 -8.74 -11.67
N PHE A 105 34.92 -9.08 -11.54
CA PHE A 105 33.89 -8.64 -12.48
C PHE A 105 34.03 -7.11 -12.58
N ASN A 106 34.75 -6.66 -13.61
CA ASN A 106 35.39 -5.36 -13.58
C ASN A 106 34.27 -4.32 -13.57
N TYR A 107 34.15 -3.51 -12.52
CA TYR A 107 33.16 -2.44 -12.42
C TYR A 107 33.13 -1.56 -13.69
N MET A 108 34.27 -1.45 -14.37
CA MET A 108 34.45 -0.80 -15.67
C MET A 108 33.75 -1.49 -16.86
N ALA A 109 33.57 -2.81 -16.85
CA ALA A 109 32.84 -3.53 -17.89
C ALA A 109 31.33 -3.26 -17.80
N TRP A 110 30.79 -3.18 -16.57
CA TRP A 110 29.37 -2.89 -16.33
C TRP A 110 28.96 -1.46 -16.64
N ASP A 111 29.81 -0.48 -16.33
CA ASP A 111 29.55 0.92 -16.67
C ASP A 111 29.43 1.12 -18.19
N ARG A 112 30.14 0.27 -18.96
CA ARG A 112 30.04 0.24 -20.42
C ARG A 112 28.76 -0.48 -20.90
N ILE A 113 28.37 -1.59 -20.28
CA ILE A 113 27.12 -2.31 -20.61
C ILE A 113 25.88 -1.41 -20.40
N ARG A 114 25.88 -0.57 -19.34
CA ARG A 114 24.78 0.35 -19.02
C ARG A 114 24.60 1.48 -20.03
N ASN A 115 25.65 1.83 -20.76
CA ASN A 115 25.62 2.91 -21.74
C ASN A 115 25.87 2.33 -23.13
N PRO A 116 24.89 1.64 -23.73
CA PRO A 116 25.06 1.02 -25.05
C PRO A 116 25.46 2.04 -26.13
N GLU A 117 25.12 3.32 -25.95
CA GLU A 117 25.58 4.42 -26.82
C GLU A 117 27.10 4.61 -26.83
N LEU A 118 27.81 4.27 -25.75
CA LEU A 118 29.28 4.32 -25.72
C LEU A 118 29.86 3.30 -26.68
N PHE A 119 29.22 2.14 -26.86
CA PHE A 119 29.59 1.17 -27.86
C PHE A 119 29.21 1.61 -29.27
N GLU A 120 28.10 2.35 -29.45
CA GLU A 120 27.69 2.92 -30.74
C GLU A 120 28.59 4.04 -31.26
N ARG A 121 29.39 4.68 -30.38
CA ARG A 121 30.33 5.76 -30.76
C ARG A 121 31.80 5.34 -30.80
N ARG A 122 32.18 4.29 -30.05
CA ARG A 122 33.58 3.81 -29.98
C ARG A 122 33.90 2.76 -31.03
N GLU A 123 35.00 2.95 -31.78
CA GLU A 123 35.64 1.87 -32.54
C GLU A 123 36.52 1.04 -31.60
N PHE A 124 36.41 -0.30 -31.64
CA PHE A 124 37.34 -1.15 -30.90
C PHE A 124 38.59 -1.32 -31.75
N SER A 125 39.72 -0.86 -31.22
CA SER A 125 41.00 -0.84 -31.92
C SER A 125 41.68 -2.21 -31.92
N THR A 126 41.31 -3.08 -30.97
CA THR A 126 41.83 -4.44 -30.87
C THR A 126 40.74 -5.46 -30.55
N GLN A 127 41.00 -6.73 -30.88
CA GLN A 127 40.15 -7.87 -30.54
C GLN A 127 39.93 -7.99 -29.02
N ALA A 128 41.00 -7.79 -28.23
CA ALA A 128 40.93 -7.88 -26.78
C ALA A 128 40.00 -6.81 -26.14
N GLU A 129 39.90 -5.62 -26.75
CA GLU A 129 38.97 -4.58 -26.29
C GLU A 129 37.49 -4.96 -26.49
N PHE A 130 37.19 -5.84 -27.46
CA PHE A 130 35.83 -6.33 -27.72
C PHE A 130 35.51 -7.62 -26.96
N ASP A 131 36.44 -8.58 -26.94
CA ASP A 131 36.19 -9.92 -26.37
C ASP A 131 35.87 -9.85 -24.88
N GLY A 132 36.49 -8.95 -24.11
CA GLY A 132 36.20 -8.80 -22.67
C GLY A 132 34.73 -8.43 -22.39
N PRO A 133 34.22 -7.30 -22.91
CA PRO A 133 32.81 -6.94 -22.75
C PRO A 133 31.83 -7.96 -23.36
N ALA A 134 32.15 -8.52 -24.53
CA ALA A 134 31.27 -9.49 -25.19
C ALA A 134 31.17 -10.81 -24.41
N GLN A 135 32.29 -11.32 -23.88
CA GLN A 135 32.29 -12.51 -23.03
C GLN A 135 31.51 -12.27 -21.73
N ALA A 136 31.68 -11.12 -21.08
CA ALA A 136 30.93 -10.77 -19.88
C ALA A 136 29.41 -10.74 -20.11
N VAL A 137 28.96 -10.25 -21.27
CA VAL A 137 27.54 -10.27 -21.66
C VAL A 137 27.06 -11.69 -21.94
N LEU A 138 27.87 -12.53 -22.61
CA LEU A 138 27.54 -13.94 -22.85
C LEU A 138 27.40 -14.73 -21.55
N ASP A 139 28.37 -14.61 -20.63
CA ASP A 139 28.34 -15.30 -19.35
C ASP A 139 27.09 -14.92 -18.54
N TYR A 140 26.72 -13.63 -18.57
CA TYR A 140 25.52 -13.14 -17.93
C TYR A 140 24.23 -13.70 -18.55
N LEU A 141 24.14 -13.75 -19.88
CA LEU A 141 23.00 -14.31 -20.59
C LEU A 141 22.85 -15.83 -20.36
N ASP A 142 23.97 -16.56 -20.27
CA ASP A 142 23.97 -17.98 -19.96
C ASP A 142 23.51 -18.25 -18.53
N ILE A 143 23.97 -17.46 -17.54
CA ILE A 143 23.48 -17.53 -16.15
C ILE A 143 21.96 -17.31 -16.09
N ILE A 144 21.44 -16.29 -16.78
CA ILE A 144 19.99 -16.03 -16.83
C ILE A 144 19.27 -17.22 -17.47
N SER A 145 19.76 -17.72 -18.59
CA SER A 145 19.12 -18.81 -19.31
C SER A 145 19.09 -20.10 -18.50
N GLU A 146 20.20 -20.43 -17.84
CA GLU A 146 20.31 -21.59 -16.96
C GLU A 146 19.39 -21.46 -15.76
N ARG A 147 19.34 -20.29 -15.10
CA ARG A 147 18.44 -20.04 -13.96
C ARG A 147 16.96 -20.10 -14.36
N CYS A 148 16.60 -19.60 -15.53
CA CYS A 148 15.23 -19.73 -16.06
C CYS A 148 14.87 -21.19 -16.42
N GLN A 149 15.86 -22.04 -16.70
CA GLN A 149 15.69 -23.44 -17.11
C GLN A 149 15.76 -24.43 -15.95
N ARG A 150 16.61 -24.19 -14.96
CA ARG A 150 16.64 -24.97 -13.71
C ARG A 150 15.29 -24.79 -13.04
N LYS A 151 14.56 -25.90 -12.88
CA LYS A 151 13.20 -25.96 -12.34
C LYS A 151 13.03 -24.98 -11.16
N PHE A 152 12.12 -24.02 -11.31
CA PHE A 152 11.51 -23.25 -10.22
C PHE A 152 11.28 -24.15 -9.00
N ARG A 153 12.22 -24.19 -8.06
CA ARG A 153 12.02 -24.78 -6.74
C ARG A 153 11.72 -23.61 -5.82
N VAL A 154 10.45 -23.24 -5.74
CA VAL A 154 9.88 -22.14 -4.92
C VAL A 154 10.10 -22.35 -3.41
N ARG A 155 10.87 -23.36 -2.99
CA ARG A 155 11.17 -23.58 -1.56
C ARG A 155 11.82 -22.37 -0.88
N GLU A 156 12.40 -21.44 -1.65
CA GLU A 156 13.04 -20.21 -1.15
C GLU A 156 12.22 -18.93 -1.40
N LEU A 157 11.09 -19.03 -2.12
CA LEU A 157 10.18 -17.92 -2.42
C LEU A 157 8.87 -18.06 -1.64
N VAL A 158 8.95 -18.69 -0.46
CA VAL A 158 7.89 -18.61 0.54
C VAL A 158 7.92 -17.17 1.04
N LEU A 159 7.17 -16.31 0.35
CA LEU A 159 6.49 -15.23 1.06
C LEU A 159 5.81 -15.92 2.25
N ASP A 160 6.27 -15.64 3.47
CA ASP A 160 5.47 -15.84 4.67
C ASP A 160 4.30 -14.83 4.59
N VAL A 161 3.44 -14.99 3.58
CA VAL A 161 2.09 -14.44 3.62
C VAL A 161 1.43 -15.24 4.73
N PRO A 162 0.95 -14.61 5.81
CA PRO A 162 0.22 -15.32 6.85
C PRO A 162 -0.85 -16.17 6.17
N GLY A 163 -0.82 -17.50 6.39
CA GLY A 163 -1.63 -18.50 5.68
C GLY A 163 -3.16 -18.37 5.88
N GLN A 164 -3.60 -17.26 6.45
CA GLN A 164 -4.98 -16.79 6.45
C GLN A 164 -5.04 -15.50 5.64
N VAL A 165 -5.42 -15.60 4.38
CA VAL A 165 -5.86 -14.43 3.59
C VAL A 165 -7.19 -13.88 4.14
N HIS A 166 -7.89 -14.67 4.95
CA HIS A 166 -9.15 -14.28 5.58
C HIS A 166 -9.01 -14.14 7.10
N PRO A 167 -9.57 -13.08 7.69
CA PRO A 167 -9.65 -12.93 9.14
C PRO A 167 -10.34 -14.15 9.81
N PRO A 168 -9.94 -14.53 11.04
CA PRO A 168 -10.57 -15.62 11.75
C PRO A 168 -12.06 -15.31 11.98
N ARG A 169 -12.96 -16.26 11.69
CA ARG A 169 -14.42 -16.04 11.88
C ARG A 169 -14.82 -15.75 13.33
N HIS A 170 -14.05 -16.26 14.29
CA HIS A 170 -14.35 -16.15 15.72
C HIS A 170 -13.24 -15.41 16.47
N ALA A 171 -12.65 -14.39 15.84
CA ALA A 171 -11.76 -13.48 16.53
C ALA A 171 -12.53 -12.66 17.58
N ARG A 172 -11.80 -12.10 18.54
CA ARG A 172 -12.33 -11.25 19.59
C ARG A 172 -11.51 -9.98 19.66
N VAL A 173 -12.20 -8.85 19.83
CA VAL A 173 -11.58 -7.57 20.20
C VAL A 173 -11.01 -7.71 21.61
N ASN A 174 -9.79 -7.20 21.84
CA ASN A 174 -9.13 -7.26 23.15
C ASN A 174 -9.99 -6.59 24.24
N GLU A 175 -9.89 -7.12 25.46
CA GLU A 175 -10.54 -6.50 26.62
C GLU A 175 -10.10 -5.04 26.76
N GLY A 176 -11.07 -4.14 26.92
CA GLY A 176 -10.84 -2.70 27.04
C GLY A 176 -10.82 -1.91 25.73
N MET A 177 -10.77 -2.56 24.56
CA MET A 177 -10.97 -1.88 23.27
C MET A 177 -12.44 -1.95 22.85
N LEU A 178 -13.01 -0.85 22.37
CA LEU A 178 -14.36 -0.85 21.80
C LEU A 178 -14.29 -1.26 20.32
N ALA A 179 -15.05 -2.28 19.92
CA ALA A 179 -15.09 -2.80 18.56
C ALA A 179 -15.44 -1.70 17.53
N ARG A 180 -16.26 -0.73 17.94
CA ARG A 180 -16.62 0.42 17.13
C ARG A 180 -15.45 1.36 16.84
N LEU A 181 -14.68 1.72 17.88
CA LEU A 181 -13.49 2.56 17.70
C LEU A 181 -12.46 1.83 16.85
N LEU A 182 -12.27 0.53 17.10
CA LEU A 182 -11.40 -0.30 16.26
C LEU A 182 -11.88 -0.36 14.80
N ALA A 183 -13.19 -0.39 14.55
CA ALA A 183 -13.75 -0.36 13.20
C ALA A 183 -13.49 1.00 12.50
N GLU A 184 -13.58 2.10 13.24
CA GLU A 184 -13.26 3.46 12.77
C GLU A 184 -11.77 3.57 12.44
N ASP A 185 -10.88 3.14 13.34
CA ASP A 185 -9.43 3.10 13.10
C ASP A 185 -9.09 2.27 11.85
N ILE A 186 -9.73 1.10 11.68
CA ILE A 186 -9.56 0.26 10.48
C ILE A 186 -10.06 0.96 9.22
N ALA A 187 -11.16 1.71 9.29
CA ALA A 187 -11.70 2.47 8.17
C ALA A 187 -10.70 3.53 7.69
N GLU A 188 -10.13 4.29 8.63
CA GLU A 188 -9.12 5.31 8.34
C GLU A 188 -7.87 4.70 7.69
N LEU A 189 -7.44 3.52 8.17
CA LEU A 189 -6.30 2.80 7.57
C LEU A 189 -6.61 2.30 6.15
N ILE A 190 -7.82 1.81 5.90
CA ILE A 190 -8.25 1.39 4.56
C ILE A 190 -8.24 2.59 3.62
N GLU A 191 -8.86 3.71 4.01
CA GLU A 191 -8.92 4.94 3.21
C GLU A 191 -7.51 5.45 2.88
N ALA A 192 -6.63 5.53 3.89
CA ALA A 192 -5.24 5.95 3.70
C ALA A 192 -4.48 5.01 2.75
N GLY A 193 -4.71 3.70 2.83
CA GLY A 193 -4.09 2.73 1.94
C GLY A 193 -4.62 2.78 0.51
N GLU A 194 -5.92 2.99 0.31
CA GLU A 194 -6.53 3.16 -1.01
C GLU A 194 -6.08 4.44 -1.70
N ALA A 195 -5.98 5.54 -0.94
CA ALA A 195 -5.39 6.79 -1.42
C ALA A 195 -3.94 6.57 -1.88
N LEU A 196 -3.20 5.71 -1.17
CA LEU A 196 -1.83 5.36 -1.52
C LEU A 196 -1.74 4.44 -2.75
N GLU A 197 -2.63 3.46 -2.91
CA GLU A 197 -2.71 2.61 -4.10
C GLU A 197 -3.04 3.41 -5.36
N THR A 198 -4.01 4.32 -5.26
CA THR A 198 -4.47 5.18 -6.37
C THR A 198 -3.46 6.28 -6.71
N SER A 199 -2.59 6.64 -5.76
CA SER A 199 -1.40 7.42 -6.07
C SER A 199 -0.46 6.60 -6.97
N SER A 200 -0.62 6.77 -8.29
CA SER A 200 0.48 6.52 -9.22
C SER A 200 1.68 7.30 -8.67
N ALA A 201 2.91 6.78 -8.78
CA ALA A 201 4.13 7.41 -8.24
C ALA A 201 4.45 8.83 -8.79
N ILE A 202 3.48 9.49 -9.43
CA ILE A 202 3.46 10.85 -9.91
C ILE A 202 3.00 11.76 -8.76
N ARG A 203 3.97 12.22 -7.97
CA ARG A 203 3.90 13.37 -7.05
C ARG A 203 2.66 13.44 -6.15
N VAL A 204 2.73 12.79 -5.00
CA VAL A 204 1.82 13.12 -3.90
C VAL A 204 2.28 14.45 -3.27
N PRO A 205 1.44 15.49 -3.11
CA PRO A 205 1.83 16.75 -2.47
C PRO A 205 2.32 16.58 -1.02
N ALA A 206 1.85 15.53 -0.33
CA ALA A 206 2.36 15.13 0.99
C ALA A 206 3.79 14.60 0.92
N VAL A 207 4.19 13.99 -0.20
CA VAL A 207 5.60 13.64 -0.46
C VAL A 207 6.40 14.93 -0.63
N ASP A 208 5.92 15.99 -1.29
CA ASP A 208 6.68 17.24 -1.41
C ASP A 208 6.90 17.99 -0.07
N ALA A 209 5.94 17.90 0.86
CA ALA A 209 6.08 18.48 2.20
C ALA A 209 7.02 17.66 3.08
N TRP A 210 6.84 16.33 3.09
CA TRP A 210 7.70 15.40 3.82
C TRP A 210 9.13 15.35 3.26
N GLN A 211 9.26 15.31 1.93
CA GLN A 211 10.53 15.35 1.23
C GLN A 211 11.24 16.66 1.51
N ARG A 212 10.56 17.81 1.63
CA ARG A 212 11.22 19.05 2.11
C ARG A 212 11.73 18.93 3.55
N GLU A 213 10.90 18.47 4.47
CA GLU A 213 11.27 18.29 5.88
C GLU A 213 12.45 17.31 6.06
N TRP A 214 12.48 16.23 5.28
CA TRP A 214 13.55 15.23 5.33
C TRP A 214 14.76 15.55 4.45
N SER A 215 14.61 16.29 3.35
CA SER A 215 15.74 16.78 2.53
C SER A 215 16.62 17.72 3.34
N GLU A 216 16.00 18.52 4.21
CA GLU A 216 16.71 19.39 5.15
C GLU A 216 17.39 18.58 6.26
N ALA A 217 16.75 17.52 6.78
CA ALA A 217 17.33 16.66 7.82
C ALA A 217 18.43 15.71 7.30
N LEU A 218 18.38 15.31 6.02
CA LEU A 218 19.29 14.35 5.40
C LEU A 218 20.20 14.99 4.34
N SER A 219 20.43 16.30 4.39
CA SER A 219 21.29 17.01 3.44
C SER A 219 22.71 16.41 3.41
N GLY A 220 22.92 15.42 2.54
CA GLY A 220 24.13 14.58 2.49
C GLY A 220 23.90 13.12 2.12
N LEU A 221 22.67 12.59 2.26
CA LEU A 221 22.31 11.25 1.76
C LEU A 221 21.70 11.31 0.36
N GLN A 222 21.92 10.24 -0.39
CA GLN A 222 21.47 10.01 -1.76
C GLN A 222 19.96 10.28 -1.92
N GLU A 223 19.54 10.82 -3.07
CA GLU A 223 18.12 11.06 -3.39
C GLU A 223 17.27 9.84 -3.04
N VAL A 224 16.33 10.01 -2.09
CA VAL A 224 15.34 8.99 -1.75
C VAL A 224 14.42 8.83 -2.95
N SER A 225 14.33 7.61 -3.50
CA SER A 225 13.48 7.38 -4.67
C SER A 225 12.00 7.54 -4.31
N ALA A 226 11.17 7.92 -5.28
CA ALA A 226 9.72 7.98 -5.08
C ALA A 226 9.13 6.64 -4.60
N VAL A 227 9.75 5.52 -5.01
CA VAL A 227 9.40 4.17 -4.57
C VAL A 227 9.69 3.97 -3.08
N ASP A 228 10.86 4.42 -2.60
CA ASP A 228 11.21 4.30 -1.17
C ASP A 228 10.27 5.15 -0.29
N ALA A 229 9.88 6.34 -0.77
CA ALA A 229 8.91 7.20 -0.09
C ALA A 229 7.51 6.55 -0.02
N TRP A 230 7.04 5.99 -1.15
CA TRP A 230 5.77 5.27 -1.22
C TRP A 230 5.77 4.03 -0.31
N GLN A 231 6.84 3.22 -0.34
CA GLN A 231 6.98 2.05 0.53
C GLN A 231 6.99 2.44 2.00
N TRP A 232 7.64 3.55 2.36
CA TRP A 232 7.60 4.03 3.74
C TRP A 232 6.19 4.45 4.17
N GLN A 233 5.45 5.17 3.32
CA GLN A 233 4.06 5.52 3.59
C GLN A 233 3.17 4.27 3.74
N ALA A 234 3.34 3.28 2.86
CA ALA A 234 2.63 2.01 2.95
C ALA A 234 2.96 1.29 4.26
N SER A 235 4.23 1.30 4.69
CA SER A 235 4.63 0.70 5.97
C SER A 235 3.96 1.36 7.18
N LYS A 236 3.67 2.67 7.11
CA LYS A 236 2.98 3.39 8.17
C LYS A 236 1.50 3.03 8.24
N VAL A 237 0.83 2.96 7.09
CA VAL A 237 -0.55 2.46 7.02
C VAL A 237 -0.61 1.06 7.62
N LEU A 238 0.32 0.19 7.25
CA LEU A 238 0.40 -1.17 7.77
C LEU A 238 0.84 -1.25 9.24
N ALA A 239 1.42 -0.21 9.82
CA ALA A 239 1.76 -0.18 11.24
C ALA A 239 0.51 -0.10 12.11
N GLY A 240 -0.61 0.40 11.56
CA GLY A 240 -1.92 0.37 12.23
C GLY A 240 -2.49 -1.04 12.38
N LEU A 241 -2.02 -2.03 11.60
CA LEU A 241 -2.37 -3.44 11.79
C LEU A 241 -1.61 -4.01 13.00
N THR A 242 -0.30 -4.18 12.84
CA THR A 242 0.63 -4.51 13.92
C THR A 242 2.04 -4.06 13.56
N ALA A 243 2.91 -3.92 14.56
CA ALA A 243 4.32 -3.64 14.34
C ALA A 243 4.99 -4.75 13.51
N GLU A 244 4.58 -6.01 13.68
CA GLU A 244 5.09 -7.16 12.91
C GLU A 244 4.67 -7.13 11.44
N VAL A 245 3.44 -6.71 11.12
CA VAL A 245 2.99 -6.57 9.72
C VAL A 245 3.76 -5.45 9.02
N SER A 246 3.92 -4.31 9.69
CA SER A 246 4.74 -3.20 9.17
C SER A 246 6.22 -3.57 9.06
N ALA A 247 6.77 -4.27 10.05
CA ALA A 247 8.14 -4.75 10.03
C ALA A 247 8.34 -5.81 8.94
N GLY A 248 7.39 -6.72 8.74
CA GLY A 248 7.37 -7.68 7.64
C GLY A 248 7.33 -6.98 6.29
N PHE A 249 6.42 -6.02 6.13
CA PHE A 249 6.34 -5.18 4.92
C PHE A 249 7.59 -4.35 4.69
N SER A 250 8.27 -3.87 5.73
CA SER A 250 9.49 -3.07 5.60
C SER A 250 10.73 -3.93 5.36
N ALA A 251 10.80 -5.09 6.02
CA ALA A 251 11.86 -6.09 5.86
C ALA A 251 11.77 -6.77 4.50
N PHE A 252 10.59 -6.82 3.91
CA PHE A 252 10.38 -7.45 2.61
C PHE A 252 11.12 -6.72 1.47
N PRO A 253 11.04 -5.39 1.32
CA PRO A 253 11.90 -4.61 0.44
C PRO A 253 13.33 -4.43 1.00
N ARG A 254 13.51 -4.19 2.31
CA ARG A 254 14.82 -3.76 2.88
C ARG A 254 15.75 -4.89 3.29
N GLY A 255 15.23 -6.00 3.81
CA GLY A 255 15.98 -7.22 4.10
C GLY A 255 16.49 -7.92 2.84
N SER A 256 16.08 -7.41 1.67
CA SER A 256 16.38 -7.93 0.35
C SER A 256 17.40 -7.09 -0.44
N LEU A 257 18.48 -6.67 0.20
CA LEU A 257 19.71 -6.42 -0.57
C LEU A 257 20.05 -7.65 -1.46
N SER A 258 19.57 -8.85 -1.11
CA SER A 258 19.59 -10.08 -1.92
C SER A 258 18.43 -10.27 -2.93
N TRP A 259 17.31 -9.52 -2.86
CA TRP A 259 16.20 -9.68 -3.84
C TRP A 259 16.05 -8.54 -4.82
N LYS A 260 16.50 -7.32 -4.49
CA LYS A 260 16.79 -6.33 -5.53
C LYS A 260 17.69 -6.96 -6.60
N SER A 261 18.61 -7.83 -6.15
CA SER A 261 19.51 -8.64 -6.96
C SER A 261 18.97 -9.98 -7.48
N HIS A 262 17.73 -10.35 -7.16
CA HIS A 262 17.19 -11.62 -7.58
C HIS A 262 16.51 -11.47 -8.96
N PRO A 263 17.04 -12.10 -10.02
CA PRO A 263 16.62 -11.86 -11.42
C PRO A 263 15.18 -12.28 -11.73
N LEU A 264 14.46 -12.87 -10.76
CA LEU A 264 13.07 -13.28 -10.87
C LEU A 264 12.07 -12.31 -10.23
N VAL A 265 12.53 -11.34 -9.41
CA VAL A 265 11.65 -10.27 -8.88
C VAL A 265 11.75 -9.10 -9.86
N ALA A 266 10.98 -9.20 -10.95
CA ALA A 266 11.08 -8.26 -12.07
C ALA A 266 10.67 -6.83 -11.70
N ASP A 267 9.94 -6.64 -10.60
CA ASP A 267 9.49 -5.32 -10.15
C ASP A 267 9.18 -5.31 -8.63
N PRO A 268 10.09 -4.79 -7.80
CA PRO A 268 9.86 -4.61 -6.37
C PRO A 268 8.65 -3.71 -6.06
N ASP A 269 8.32 -2.74 -6.92
CA ASP A 269 7.16 -1.84 -6.75
C ASP A 269 5.86 -2.62 -6.91
N ALA A 270 5.73 -3.39 -8.00
CA ALA A 270 4.57 -4.25 -8.22
C ALA A 270 4.32 -5.22 -7.05
N LEU A 271 5.39 -5.75 -6.44
CA LEU A 271 5.28 -6.67 -5.32
C LEU A 271 4.88 -5.96 -4.02
N SER A 272 5.43 -4.77 -3.75
CA SER A 272 4.98 -3.95 -2.61
C SER A 272 3.53 -3.48 -2.77
N ARG A 273 3.11 -3.12 -3.98
CA ARG A 273 1.70 -2.82 -4.31
C ARG A 273 0.80 -4.02 -4.09
N ALA A 274 1.19 -5.20 -4.58
CA ALA A 274 0.42 -6.42 -4.35
C ALA A 274 0.29 -6.74 -2.85
N TYR A 275 1.35 -6.55 -2.07
CA TYR A 275 1.30 -6.76 -0.62
C TYR A 275 0.39 -5.74 0.09
N LEU A 276 0.48 -4.46 -0.27
CA LEU A 276 -0.43 -3.43 0.27
C LEU A 276 -1.88 -3.79 -0.07
N SER A 277 -2.15 -4.16 -1.33
CA SER A 277 -3.49 -4.56 -1.80
C SER A 277 -4.05 -5.74 -1.02
N LEU A 278 -3.24 -6.79 -0.82
CA LEU A 278 -3.61 -7.94 0.00
C LEU A 278 -3.91 -7.54 1.45
N SER A 279 -3.11 -6.64 2.02
CA SER A 279 -3.30 -6.17 3.39
C SER A 279 -4.56 -5.31 3.54
N LEU A 280 -4.87 -4.47 2.55
CA LEU A 280 -6.12 -3.70 2.50
C LEU A 280 -7.33 -4.61 2.33
N GLY A 281 -7.22 -5.63 1.48
CA GLY A 281 -8.25 -6.67 1.34
C GLY A 281 -8.53 -7.36 2.68
N TYR A 282 -7.48 -7.75 3.40
CA TYR A 282 -7.60 -8.33 4.74
C TYR A 282 -8.28 -7.36 5.72
N LEU A 283 -7.88 -6.08 5.76
CA LEU A 283 -8.48 -5.06 6.63
C LEU A 283 -9.97 -4.86 6.34
N LYS A 284 -10.37 -4.81 5.07
CA LYS A 284 -11.78 -4.72 4.68
C LYS A 284 -12.58 -5.91 5.18
N GLU A 285 -12.05 -7.13 5.04
CA GLU A 285 -12.72 -8.31 5.60
C GLU A 285 -12.80 -8.27 7.13
N VAL A 286 -11.79 -7.72 7.82
CA VAL A 286 -11.84 -7.51 9.28
C VAL A 286 -12.96 -6.53 9.62
N GLN A 287 -13.04 -5.41 8.90
CA GLN A 287 -14.06 -4.38 9.08
C GLN A 287 -15.48 -4.93 8.90
N GLU A 288 -15.72 -5.70 7.83
CA GLU A 288 -17.00 -6.36 7.56
C GLU A 288 -17.42 -7.34 8.66
N ARG A 289 -16.44 -7.99 9.31
CA ARG A 289 -16.66 -8.96 10.40
C ARG A 289 -16.64 -8.35 11.79
N MET A 290 -16.45 -7.04 11.91
CA MET A 290 -16.36 -6.39 13.21
C MET A 290 -17.61 -6.57 14.09
N PRO A 291 -18.85 -6.66 13.54
CA PRO A 291 -20.02 -7.03 14.33
C PRO A 291 -19.90 -8.41 14.99
N ASP A 292 -19.44 -9.43 14.25
CA ASP A 292 -19.22 -10.78 14.78
C ASP A 292 -18.16 -10.78 15.89
N TYR A 293 -17.11 -9.96 15.74
CA TYR A 293 -16.05 -9.84 16.74
C TYR A 293 -16.50 -9.09 17.99
N ALA A 294 -17.36 -8.08 17.84
CA ALA A 294 -17.99 -7.39 18.95
C ALA A 294 -18.86 -8.36 19.76
N GLU A 295 -19.74 -9.11 19.09
CA GLU A 295 -20.59 -10.13 19.72
C GLU A 295 -19.75 -11.19 20.44
N ALA A 296 -18.71 -11.72 19.77
CA ALA A 296 -17.81 -12.72 20.36
C ALA A 296 -17.02 -12.18 21.57
N SER A 297 -16.78 -10.88 21.64
CA SER A 297 -16.18 -10.17 22.78
C SER A 297 -17.15 -9.80 23.88
N GLY A 298 -18.44 -10.16 23.77
CA GLY A 298 -19.47 -9.75 24.73
C GLY A 298 -19.77 -8.25 24.68
N GLN A 299 -19.29 -7.56 23.64
CA GLN A 299 -19.75 -6.23 23.28
C GLN A 299 -21.00 -6.45 22.45
N GLU A 300 -22.11 -6.75 23.13
CA GLU A 300 -23.39 -6.74 22.44
C GLU A 300 -23.48 -5.39 21.72
N PRO A 301 -23.85 -5.37 20.42
CA PRO A 301 -24.24 -4.13 19.81
C PRO A 301 -25.33 -3.60 20.72
N ARG A 302 -25.04 -2.52 21.46
CA ARG A 302 -26.07 -1.71 22.08
C ARG A 302 -26.78 -1.10 20.89
N VAL A 303 -27.64 -1.89 20.26
CA VAL A 303 -28.74 -1.39 19.47
C VAL A 303 -29.56 -0.67 20.51
N SER A 304 -29.21 0.58 20.81
CA SER A 304 -30.19 1.54 21.24
C SER A 304 -31.14 1.64 20.05
N MET A 305 -32.11 0.73 20.01
CA MET A 305 -33.36 0.97 19.32
C MET A 305 -33.93 2.18 20.03
N ASN A 306 -33.53 3.36 19.56
CA ASN A 306 -34.17 4.59 19.92
C ASN A 306 -35.50 4.54 19.18
N ILE A 307 -36.49 3.86 19.78
CA ILE A 307 -37.88 3.85 19.32
C ILE A 307 -38.45 5.24 19.64
N SER A 308 -37.92 6.25 18.97
CA SER A 308 -38.48 7.58 18.94
C SER A 308 -39.39 7.65 17.71
N GLY A 309 -40.64 7.22 17.89
CA GLY A 309 -41.75 7.55 16.99
C GLY A 309 -41.62 7.15 15.52
N ASN A 310 -42.06 5.93 15.20
CA ASN A 310 -42.62 5.52 13.88
C ASN A 310 -41.75 5.49 12.62
N THR A 311 -40.45 5.82 12.63
CA THR A 311 -39.62 5.76 11.41
C THR A 311 -38.36 4.94 11.64
N ILE A 312 -38.32 3.73 11.07
CA ILE A 312 -37.13 2.87 11.07
C ILE A 312 -36.18 3.44 10.01
N TYR A 313 -35.27 4.33 10.40
CA TYR A 313 -34.15 4.71 9.55
C TYR A 313 -33.23 3.49 9.45
N GLY A 314 -32.87 3.08 8.22
CA GLY A 314 -32.00 1.93 7.98
C GLY A 314 -30.69 2.06 8.76
N GLY A 315 -30.01 0.93 9.01
CA GLY A 315 -28.78 0.86 9.81
C GLY A 315 -27.64 1.80 9.38
N GLN A 316 -27.77 2.44 8.22
CA GLN A 316 -26.82 3.41 7.65
C GLN A 316 -26.59 4.65 8.53
N PHE A 317 -27.62 5.16 9.21
CA PHE A 317 -27.47 6.33 10.10
C PHE A 317 -27.32 5.97 11.57
N ALA A 318 -27.49 4.70 11.95
CA ALA A 318 -27.57 4.31 13.36
C ALA A 318 -26.30 4.68 14.15
N ALA A 319 -25.11 4.49 13.55
CA ALA A 319 -23.84 4.86 14.16
C ALA A 319 -23.66 6.37 14.30
N GLN A 320 -24.03 7.13 13.26
CA GLN A 320 -23.96 8.59 13.25
C GLN A 320 -24.90 9.20 14.30
N ILE A 321 -26.14 8.70 14.38
CA ILE A 321 -27.12 9.11 15.39
C ILE A 321 -26.60 8.81 16.81
N ALA A 322 -26.05 7.61 17.04
CA ALA A 322 -25.49 7.25 18.34
C ALA A 322 -24.31 8.15 18.75
N ASN A 323 -23.48 8.56 17.79
CA ASN A 323 -22.42 9.55 18.00
C ASN A 323 -22.96 10.91 18.41
N ILE A 324 -23.91 11.44 17.63
CA ILE A 324 -24.56 12.73 17.90
C ILE A 324 -25.22 12.71 19.28
N ASP A 325 -25.94 11.63 19.61
CA ASP A 325 -26.57 11.40 20.91
C ASP A 325 -25.57 11.47 22.07
N SER A 326 -24.42 10.81 21.91
CA SER A 326 -23.35 10.82 22.92
C SER A 326 -22.78 12.23 23.11
N THR A 327 -22.56 12.98 22.02
CA THR A 327 -22.05 14.34 22.07
C THR A 327 -23.07 15.31 22.69
N ILE A 328 -24.36 15.19 22.36
CA ILE A 328 -25.45 15.97 22.97
C ILE A 328 -25.54 15.69 24.47
N ALA A 329 -25.41 14.42 24.89
CA ALA A 329 -25.39 14.06 26.30
C ALA A 329 -24.23 14.74 27.05
N GLY A 330 -23.06 14.86 26.41
CA GLY A 330 -21.92 15.63 26.93
C GLY A 330 -22.25 17.11 27.17
N VAL A 331 -22.94 17.76 26.22
CA VAL A 331 -23.40 19.16 26.35
C VAL A 331 -24.34 19.33 27.56
N ALA A 332 -25.28 18.39 27.75
CA ALA A 332 -26.18 18.42 28.90
C ALA A 332 -25.42 18.23 30.23
N GLN A 333 -24.42 17.34 30.28
CA GLN A 333 -23.59 17.12 31.46
C GLN A 333 -22.75 18.34 31.87
N GLN A 334 -22.41 19.22 30.92
CA GLN A 334 -21.75 20.50 31.18
C GLN A 334 -22.72 21.59 31.70
N GLY A 335 -24.00 21.25 31.92
CA GLY A 335 -25.03 22.15 32.43
C GLY A 335 -25.77 22.96 31.36
N SER A 336 -25.47 22.74 30.09
CA SER A 336 -26.11 23.46 28.96
C SER A 336 -27.36 22.71 28.45
N HIS A 337 -28.32 22.45 29.33
CA HIS A 337 -29.50 21.62 29.02
C HIS A 337 -30.34 22.16 27.85
N GLU A 338 -30.59 23.48 27.80
CA GLU A 338 -31.35 24.09 26.70
C GLU A 338 -30.67 23.90 25.34
N VAL A 339 -29.33 23.94 25.30
CA VAL A 339 -28.56 23.70 24.08
C VAL A 339 -28.66 22.24 23.66
N ALA A 340 -28.56 21.31 24.62
CA ALA A 340 -28.72 19.89 24.35
C ALA A 340 -30.12 19.56 23.79
N ASP A 341 -31.18 20.16 24.36
CA ASP A 341 -32.55 20.00 23.89
C ASP A 341 -32.73 20.58 22.48
N ALA A 342 -32.14 21.75 22.20
CA ALA A 342 -32.14 22.36 20.87
C ALA A 342 -31.47 21.45 19.81
N LEU A 343 -30.29 20.90 20.15
CA LEU A 343 -29.56 19.99 19.26
C LEU A 343 -30.34 18.69 19.02
N LYS A 344 -30.99 18.15 20.07
CA LYS A 344 -31.79 16.93 19.93
C LYS A 344 -33.02 17.16 19.07
N ALA A 345 -33.69 18.31 19.23
CA ALA A 345 -34.81 18.70 18.38
C ALA A 345 -34.39 18.87 16.92
N LEU A 346 -33.21 19.45 16.66
CA LEU A 346 -32.67 19.55 15.30
C LEU A 346 -32.37 18.19 14.68
N GLU A 347 -31.70 17.30 15.41
CA GLU A 347 -31.42 15.93 14.95
C GLU A 347 -32.72 15.21 14.55
N GLN A 348 -33.73 15.22 15.43
CA GLN A 348 -35.03 14.61 15.15
C GLN A 348 -35.75 15.24 13.95
N ALA A 349 -35.63 16.56 13.80
CA ALA A 349 -36.23 17.27 12.68
C ALA A 349 -35.52 16.94 11.35
N VAL A 350 -34.19 16.82 11.33
CA VAL A 350 -33.43 16.36 10.16
C VAL A 350 -33.85 14.95 9.78
N LEU A 351 -33.99 14.04 10.75
CA LEU A 351 -34.45 12.68 10.50
C LEU A 351 -35.88 12.65 9.96
N SER A 352 -36.79 13.45 10.53
CA SER A 352 -38.21 13.43 10.13
C SER A 352 -38.50 14.20 8.84
N GLN A 353 -37.59 15.07 8.40
CA GLN A 353 -37.73 15.89 7.20
C GLN A 353 -37.90 15.00 5.95
N GLY A 354 -39.09 15.06 5.35
CA GLY A 354 -39.34 14.50 4.03
C GLY A 354 -38.66 15.31 2.92
N GLY A 355 -38.39 14.65 1.79
CA GLY A 355 -37.82 15.30 0.60
C GLY A 355 -36.30 15.51 0.61
N LEU A 356 -35.62 15.15 1.71
CA LEU A 356 -34.17 15.01 1.72
C LEU A 356 -33.79 13.63 1.17
N ASP A 357 -32.84 13.61 0.23
CA ASP A 357 -32.14 12.38 -0.12
C ASP A 357 -31.17 11.95 1.00
N GLU A 358 -30.59 10.76 0.85
CA GLU A 358 -29.69 10.16 1.83
C GLU A 358 -28.43 10.99 2.07
N GLU A 359 -27.89 11.61 1.03
CA GLU A 359 -26.67 12.41 1.07
C GLU A 359 -26.92 13.73 1.80
N GLN A 360 -27.97 14.45 1.41
CA GLN A 360 -28.42 15.68 2.09
C GLN A 360 -28.73 15.44 3.56
N ARG A 361 -29.37 14.32 3.89
CA ARG A 361 -29.67 13.95 5.28
C ARG A 361 -28.40 13.71 6.07
N ARG A 362 -27.41 13.01 5.49
CA ARG A 362 -26.10 12.81 6.10
C ARG A 362 -25.40 14.14 6.38
N ASP A 363 -25.32 15.01 5.38
CA ASP A 363 -24.67 16.32 5.52
C ASP A 363 -25.30 17.18 6.62
N LEU A 364 -26.64 17.14 6.75
CA LEU A 364 -27.34 17.86 7.81
C LEU A 364 -27.11 17.24 9.19
N LEU A 365 -26.99 15.91 9.30
CA LEU A 365 -26.62 15.26 10.56
C LEU A 365 -25.17 15.57 10.95
N ASP A 366 -24.24 15.64 10.00
CA ASP A 366 -22.86 16.07 10.26
C ASP A 366 -22.80 17.52 10.76
N ASN A 367 -23.62 18.39 10.18
CA ASN A 367 -23.80 19.75 10.66
C ASN A 367 -24.32 19.80 12.12
N VAL A 368 -25.27 18.95 12.48
CA VAL A 368 -25.76 18.84 13.87
C VAL A 368 -24.66 18.29 14.80
N SER A 369 -23.89 17.30 14.36
CA SER A 369 -22.74 16.77 15.10
C SER A 369 -21.73 17.87 15.41
N TYR A 370 -21.36 18.68 14.42
CA TYR A 370 -20.43 19.79 14.59
C TYR A 370 -20.97 20.85 15.58
N LEU A 371 -22.26 21.18 15.51
CA LEU A 371 -22.87 22.11 16.48
C LEU A 371 -22.78 21.56 17.91
N ALA A 372 -22.95 20.24 18.10
CA ALA A 372 -22.85 19.60 19.40
C ALA A 372 -21.40 19.63 19.94
N GLU A 373 -20.39 19.40 19.10
CA GLU A 373 -18.97 19.53 19.47
C GLU A 373 -18.61 20.98 19.82
N ALA A 374 -19.07 21.94 19.02
CA ALA A 374 -18.85 23.36 19.26
C ALA A 374 -19.51 23.83 20.57
N ALA A 375 -20.66 23.26 20.93
CA ALA A 375 -21.32 23.54 22.21
C ALA A 375 -20.48 23.10 23.42
N GLN A 376 -19.70 22.01 23.30
CA GLN A 376 -18.77 21.57 24.34
C GLN A 376 -17.46 22.37 24.38
N THR A 377 -17.19 23.12 23.33
CA THR A 377 -15.97 23.93 23.19
C THR A 377 -16.16 25.29 23.89
N PRO A 378 -15.14 25.81 24.62
CA PRO A 378 -15.19 27.16 25.20
C PRO A 378 -15.51 28.22 24.14
N PRO A 379 -16.36 29.23 24.43
CA PRO A 379 -16.82 30.21 23.44
C PRO A 379 -15.69 30.84 22.61
N GLU A 380 -14.58 31.19 23.25
CA GLU A 380 -13.41 31.83 22.63
C GLU A 380 -12.65 30.94 21.65
N GLN A 381 -12.84 29.62 21.68
CA GLN A 381 -12.20 28.66 20.78
C GLN A 381 -13.13 28.24 19.64
N ARG A 382 -14.39 28.67 19.65
CA ARG A 382 -15.36 28.29 18.61
C ARG A 382 -15.06 29.01 17.30
N ASN A 383 -15.08 28.25 16.19
CA ASN A 383 -14.93 28.85 14.88
C ASN A 383 -16.25 29.51 14.43
N ARG A 384 -16.38 30.81 14.70
CA ARG A 384 -17.55 31.62 14.33
C ARG A 384 -17.93 31.54 12.86
N GLY A 385 -16.95 31.45 11.97
CA GLY A 385 -17.17 31.38 10.52
C GLY A 385 -17.88 30.09 10.13
N ILE A 386 -17.41 28.96 10.66
CA ILE A 386 -18.00 27.64 10.41
C ILE A 386 -19.40 27.57 11.02
N LEU A 387 -19.59 28.01 12.26
CA LEU A 387 -20.91 28.00 12.91
C LEU A 387 -21.96 28.81 12.13
N ARG A 388 -21.60 29.99 11.62
CA ARG A 388 -22.49 30.77 10.75
C ARG A 388 -22.82 30.04 9.45
N SER A 389 -21.83 29.41 8.83
CA SER A 389 -22.03 28.63 7.61
C SER A 389 -23.00 27.48 7.83
N ILE A 390 -22.84 26.74 8.94
CA ILE A 390 -23.70 25.61 9.30
C ILE A 390 -25.13 26.08 9.58
N LEU A 391 -25.31 27.12 10.39
CA LEU A 391 -26.65 27.68 10.65
C LEU A 391 -27.30 28.20 9.37
N SER A 392 -26.51 28.75 8.42
CA SER A 392 -27.02 29.14 7.11
C SER A 392 -27.46 27.93 6.29
N ALA A 393 -26.68 26.84 6.28
CA ALA A 393 -27.03 25.61 5.55
C ALA A 393 -28.32 24.98 6.11
N LEU A 394 -28.47 24.92 7.44
CA LEU A 394 -29.70 24.45 8.09
C LEU A 394 -30.90 25.32 7.74
N ASN A 395 -30.75 26.65 7.69
CA ASN A 395 -31.81 27.56 7.25
C ASN A 395 -32.22 27.34 5.79
N VAL A 396 -31.24 27.10 4.90
CA VAL A 396 -31.53 26.77 3.49
C VAL A 396 -32.31 25.46 3.39
N ALA A 397 -31.90 24.41 4.11
CA ALA A 397 -32.61 23.14 4.14
C ALA A 397 -34.00 23.23 4.79
N ALA A 398 -34.20 24.15 5.73
CA ALA A 398 -35.49 24.45 6.32
C ALA A 398 -36.45 25.17 5.36
N ALA A 399 -35.96 25.78 4.27
CA ALA A 399 -36.83 26.35 3.24
C ALA A 399 -37.63 25.27 2.50
N SER A 400 -37.14 24.02 2.45
CA SER A 400 -37.79 22.91 1.75
C SER A 400 -38.68 22.00 2.60
N GLY A 401 -38.70 22.11 3.94
CA GLY A 401 -39.57 21.26 4.77
C GLY A 401 -39.94 21.84 6.14
N SER A 402 -41.09 21.40 6.65
CA SER A 402 -41.76 21.98 7.81
C SER A 402 -41.10 21.66 9.15
N ASP A 403 -40.56 20.46 9.31
CA ASP A 403 -40.12 19.96 10.61
C ASP A 403 -38.81 20.64 11.02
N LEU A 404 -37.84 20.71 10.09
CA LEU A 404 -36.58 21.41 10.32
C LEU A 404 -36.79 22.92 10.53
N ARG A 405 -37.74 23.52 9.80
CA ARG A 405 -38.11 24.93 9.99
C ARG A 405 -38.67 25.17 11.39
N HIS A 406 -39.63 24.35 11.82
CA HIS A 406 -40.23 24.49 13.14
C HIS A 406 -39.21 24.30 14.26
N ALA A 407 -38.28 23.35 14.13
CA ALA A 407 -37.19 23.17 15.09
C ALA A 407 -36.27 24.40 15.13
N LEU A 408 -35.85 24.92 13.98
CA LEU A 408 -35.03 26.14 13.92
C LEU A 408 -35.76 27.35 14.51
N ASP A 409 -37.01 27.60 14.13
CA ASP A 409 -37.77 28.76 14.61
C ASP A 409 -37.88 28.77 16.15
N ASN A 410 -38.07 27.60 16.76
CA ASN A 410 -38.18 27.45 18.21
C ASN A 410 -36.84 27.60 18.93
N TRP A 411 -35.73 27.21 18.30
CA TRP A 411 -34.41 27.12 18.96
C TRP A 411 -33.37 28.11 18.43
N THR A 412 -33.72 28.98 17.48
CA THR A 412 -32.81 29.96 16.87
C THR A 412 -32.10 30.81 17.93
N GLY A 413 -32.81 31.28 18.97
CA GLY A 413 -32.20 32.06 20.04
C GLY A 413 -31.10 31.31 20.79
N VAL A 414 -31.33 30.04 21.11
CA VAL A 414 -30.38 29.16 21.81
C VAL A 414 -29.17 28.83 20.91
N LEU A 415 -29.43 28.47 19.65
CA LEU A 415 -28.39 28.10 18.68
C LEU A 415 -27.52 29.30 18.30
N HIS A 416 -28.08 30.50 18.21
CA HIS A 416 -27.30 31.72 18.02
C HIS A 416 -26.42 32.05 19.23
N GLY A 417 -26.78 31.60 20.43
CA GLY A 417 -25.94 31.69 21.62
C GLY A 417 -24.64 30.87 21.55
N LEU A 418 -24.51 29.96 20.57
CA LEU A 418 -23.27 29.26 20.29
C LEU A 418 -22.23 30.15 19.61
N LEU A 419 -22.65 31.23 18.95
CA LEU A 419 -21.75 32.16 18.29
C LEU A 419 -21.01 33.02 19.35
N PRO A 420 -19.68 33.17 19.25
CA PRO A 420 -18.89 33.99 20.17
C PRO A 420 -19.09 35.50 19.98
#